data_AF-A0A834ED50-F1
#
_entry.id   AF-A0A834ED50-F1
#
_cell.length_a   1.000
_cell.length_b   1.000
_cell.length_c   1.000
_cell.angle_alpha   90.00
_cell.angle_beta   90.00
_cell.angle_gamma   90.00
#
_symmetry.space_group_name_H-M   'P 1'
#
loop_
_entity.id
_entity.type
_entity.pdbx_description
1 polymer ?
#
loop_
_entity_poly.entity_id
_entity_poly.type
_entity_poly.pdbx_seq_one_letter_code
_entity_poly.pdbx_strand_id
1 'polypeptide(L)'
;MQAEEAAAEAAALDALAKLANVLELKGQQEGRQEEAELPGQILAEFVMDSRKKDKLLCSQLQVVDFLQNFLAQEDIVQGLDPLASEDTSRQKAIAAKEQWKELKATYQEHVEAITTALTQALPKMEEAQRKQAQLQEALDQLQAKKQVAMEKLRAAQKQWQLQQEKRLQHMAEVSAEVRERKTGIQQELERLNQELGTLKQQAEQERDKLQRHQTFLQLLYTLEGKLQFPEAELPWHSDLGEAKPQQRTQPQEQNTGDTMGRDGGVSSKLNEKWDRWAGR
;
A
#
# COMPACT_ATOMS: atom_id res chain seq x y z
N MET A 1 11.81 2.82 -5.34
CA MET A 1 10.64 2.35 -4.56
C MET A 1 9.29 2.64 -5.24
N GLN A 2 8.64 3.81 -5.13
CA GLN A 2 7.29 4.00 -5.73
C GLN A 2 7.23 3.79 -7.25
N ALA A 3 8.25 4.21 -7.99
CA ALA A 3 8.31 4.02 -9.44
C ALA A 3 8.55 2.55 -9.86
N GLU A 4 9.25 1.79 -9.02
CA GLU A 4 9.54 0.36 -9.29
C GLU A 4 8.33 -0.51 -8.94
N GLU A 5 7.58 -0.19 -7.88
CA GLU A 5 6.30 -0.85 -7.57
C GLU A 5 5.24 -0.58 -8.63
N ALA A 6 5.15 0.66 -9.14
CA ALA A 6 4.22 0.99 -10.22
C ALA A 6 4.58 0.29 -11.54
N ALA A 7 5.87 0.13 -11.83
CA ALA A 7 6.33 -0.64 -12.99
C ALA A 7 6.03 -2.14 -12.84
N ALA A 8 6.15 -2.68 -11.63
CA ALA A 8 5.79 -4.07 -11.32
C ALA A 8 4.28 -4.31 -11.39
N GLU A 9 3.44 -3.40 -10.89
CA GLU A 9 1.97 -3.43 -11.04
C GLU A 9 1.57 -3.40 -12.53
N ALA A 10 2.18 -2.51 -13.32
CA ALA A 10 1.89 -2.41 -14.75
C ALA A 10 2.30 -3.68 -15.53
N ALA A 11 3.46 -4.27 -15.19
CA ALA A 11 3.91 -5.52 -15.78
C ALA A 11 3.01 -6.72 -15.40
N ALA A 12 2.50 -6.75 -14.16
CA ALA A 12 1.57 -7.78 -13.71
C ALA A 12 0.21 -7.68 -14.42
N LEU A 13 -0.30 -6.46 -14.62
CA LEU A 13 -1.54 -6.23 -15.36
C LEU A 13 -1.42 -6.59 -16.84
N ASP A 14 -0.28 -6.28 -17.48
CA ASP A 14 -0.02 -6.68 -18.87
C ASP A 14 0.11 -8.21 -19.02
N ALA A 15 0.75 -8.88 -18.05
CA ALA A 15 0.80 -10.34 -18.03
C ALA A 15 -0.60 -10.96 -17.84
N LEU A 16 -1.44 -10.38 -16.97
CA LEU A 16 -2.83 -10.82 -16.79
C LEU A 16 -3.68 -10.60 -18.04
N ALA A 17 -3.51 -9.49 -18.74
CA ALA A 17 -4.22 -9.22 -20.00
C ALA A 17 -3.81 -10.21 -21.11
N LYS A 18 -2.52 -10.54 -21.22
CA LYS A 18 -2.02 -11.56 -22.14
C LYS A 18 -2.59 -12.94 -21.83
N LEU A 19 -2.73 -13.29 -20.55
CA LEU A 19 -3.34 -14.55 -20.12
C LEU A 19 -4.86 -14.58 -20.34
N ALA A 20 -5.56 -13.47 -20.13
CA ALA A 20 -6.98 -13.33 -20.42
C ALA A 20 -7.28 -13.58 -21.90
N ASN A 21 -6.48 -13.02 -22.81
CA ASN A 21 -6.60 -13.28 -24.26
C ASN A 21 -6.37 -14.76 -24.62
N VAL A 22 -5.46 -15.45 -23.93
CA VAL A 22 -5.23 -16.90 -24.13
C VAL A 22 -6.43 -17.73 -23.63
N LEU A 23 -7.06 -17.31 -22.53
CA LEU A 23 -8.26 -17.96 -22.00
C LEU A 23 -9.50 -17.70 -22.85
N GLU A 24 -9.68 -16.49 -23.39
CA GLU A 24 -10.76 -16.19 -24.35
C GLU A 24 -10.60 -16.98 -25.65
N LEU A 25 -9.37 -17.09 -26.17
CA LEU A 25 -9.06 -17.98 -27.30
C LEU A 25 -9.37 -19.45 -26.98
N LYS A 26 -9.13 -19.90 -25.74
CA LYS A 26 -9.43 -21.27 -25.30
C LYS A 26 -10.93 -21.51 -25.13
N GLY A 27 -11.68 -20.57 -24.55
CA GLY A 27 -13.13 -20.65 -24.43
C GLY A 27 -13.82 -20.64 -25.80
N GLN A 28 -13.29 -19.88 -26.75
CA GLN A 28 -13.71 -19.93 -28.16
C GLN A 28 -13.33 -21.24 -28.85
N GLN A 29 -12.24 -21.90 -28.45
CA GLN A 29 -11.87 -23.23 -28.96
C GLN A 29 -12.71 -24.35 -28.35
N GLU A 30 -13.08 -24.28 -27.06
CA GLU A 30 -13.95 -25.27 -26.39
C GLU A 30 -15.38 -25.20 -26.94
N GLY A 31 -15.95 -24.00 -27.12
CA GLY A 31 -17.25 -23.84 -27.80
C GLY A 31 -17.23 -24.30 -29.26
N ARG A 32 -16.09 -24.15 -29.95
CA ARG A 32 -15.87 -24.65 -31.31
C ARG A 32 -15.56 -26.15 -31.36
N GLN A 33 -15.12 -26.75 -30.24
CA GLN A 33 -14.92 -28.19 -30.10
C GLN A 33 -16.25 -28.92 -29.87
N GLU A 34 -17.14 -28.40 -29.03
CA GLU A 34 -18.50 -28.95 -28.90
C GLU A 34 -19.27 -28.87 -30.24
N GLU A 35 -19.11 -27.76 -30.97
CA GLU A 35 -19.60 -27.62 -32.34
C GLU A 35 -18.85 -28.47 -33.38
N ALA A 36 -17.70 -29.06 -33.06
CA ALA A 36 -16.93 -29.97 -33.92
C ALA A 36 -17.17 -31.46 -33.61
N GLU A 37 -17.53 -31.81 -32.37
CA GLU A 37 -17.92 -33.16 -31.97
C GLU A 37 -19.26 -33.59 -32.58
N LEU A 38 -20.22 -32.66 -32.71
CA LEU A 38 -21.49 -32.86 -33.41
C LEU A 38 -21.28 -33.24 -34.90
N PRO A 39 -20.46 -32.50 -35.69
CA PRO A 39 -20.02 -32.90 -37.01
C PRO A 39 -19.30 -34.24 -37.03
N GLY A 40 -18.46 -34.54 -36.03
CA GLY A 40 -17.69 -35.79 -35.95
C GLY A 40 -18.58 -37.03 -35.83
N GLN A 41 -19.61 -36.97 -34.99
CA GLN A 41 -20.60 -38.06 -34.87
C GLN A 41 -21.42 -38.24 -36.16
N ILE A 42 -21.88 -37.14 -36.77
CA ILE A 42 -22.60 -37.17 -38.05
C ILE A 42 -21.70 -37.70 -39.18
N LEU A 43 -20.42 -37.32 -39.21
CA LEU A 43 -19.44 -37.86 -40.17
C LEU A 43 -19.20 -39.35 -39.93
N ALA A 44 -19.11 -39.79 -38.67
CA ALA A 44 -18.92 -41.20 -38.33
C ALA A 44 -20.10 -42.06 -38.78
N GLU A 45 -21.34 -41.58 -38.58
CA GLU A 45 -22.55 -42.22 -39.09
C GLU A 45 -22.57 -42.26 -40.62
N PHE A 46 -22.24 -41.14 -41.28
CA PHE A 46 -22.14 -41.06 -42.74
C PHE A 46 -21.08 -42.02 -43.31
N VAL A 47 -19.90 -42.10 -42.67
CA VAL A 47 -18.81 -43.02 -43.07
C VAL A 47 -19.19 -44.48 -42.82
N MET A 48 -19.94 -44.78 -41.75
CA MET A 48 -20.45 -46.13 -41.51
C MET A 48 -21.50 -46.51 -42.54
N ASP A 49 -22.40 -45.60 -42.90
CA ASP A 49 -23.46 -45.85 -43.87
C ASP A 49 -22.91 -45.95 -45.30
N SER A 50 -21.93 -45.12 -45.66
CA SER A 50 -21.21 -45.23 -46.93
C SER A 50 -20.45 -46.56 -47.05
N ARG A 51 -19.74 -47.00 -45.99
CA ARG A 51 -19.10 -48.33 -45.96
C ARG A 51 -20.08 -49.48 -46.12
N LYS A 52 -21.29 -49.37 -45.57
CA LYS A 52 -22.35 -50.38 -45.76
C LYS A 52 -22.85 -50.38 -47.22
N LYS A 53 -23.06 -49.20 -47.80
CA LYS A 53 -23.45 -49.03 -49.21
C LYS A 53 -22.37 -49.54 -50.16
N ASP A 54 -21.11 -49.25 -49.90
CA ASP A 54 -19.97 -49.74 -50.69
C ASP A 54 -19.85 -51.27 -50.59
N LYS A 55 -20.03 -51.86 -49.40
CA LYS A 55 -20.07 -53.32 -49.25
C LYS A 55 -21.22 -53.96 -50.02
N LEU A 56 -22.41 -53.34 -49.97
CA LEU A 56 -23.57 -53.82 -50.71
C LEU A 56 -23.32 -53.72 -52.22
N LEU A 57 -22.83 -52.59 -52.71
CA LEU A 57 -22.48 -52.38 -54.11
C LEU A 57 -21.42 -53.38 -54.56
N CYS A 58 -20.36 -53.59 -53.77
CA CYS A 58 -19.34 -54.60 -54.06
C CYS A 58 -19.92 -56.02 -54.08
N SER A 59 -20.84 -56.35 -53.18
CA SER A 59 -21.50 -57.67 -53.19
C SER A 59 -22.41 -57.86 -54.40
N GLN A 60 -23.14 -56.80 -54.80
CA GLN A 60 -23.99 -56.82 -55.99
C GLN A 60 -23.14 -56.90 -57.26
N LEU A 61 -22.04 -56.16 -57.33
CA LEU A 61 -21.07 -56.25 -58.42
C LEU A 61 -20.41 -57.64 -58.47
N GLN A 62 -20.11 -58.27 -57.33
CA GLN A 62 -19.62 -59.65 -57.30
C GLN A 62 -20.65 -60.66 -57.84
N VAL A 63 -21.95 -60.46 -57.56
CA VAL A 63 -23.01 -61.32 -58.11
C VAL A 63 -23.19 -61.07 -59.61
N VAL A 64 -23.14 -59.80 -60.04
CA VAL A 64 -23.20 -59.45 -61.48
C VAL A 64 -21.99 -59.98 -62.21
N ASP A 65 -20.79 -59.85 -61.65
CA ASP A 65 -19.56 -60.40 -62.19
C ASP A 65 -19.60 -61.94 -62.20
N PHE A 66 -20.14 -62.59 -61.17
CA PHE A 66 -20.37 -64.05 -61.18
C PHE A 66 -21.33 -64.46 -62.30
N LEU A 67 -22.46 -63.78 -62.48
CA LEU A 67 -23.42 -64.07 -63.55
C LEU A 67 -22.85 -63.76 -64.93
N GLN A 68 -22.08 -62.68 -65.06
CA GLN A 68 -21.43 -62.27 -66.30
C GLN A 68 -20.30 -63.24 -66.66
N ASN A 69 -19.55 -63.74 -65.67
CA ASN A 69 -18.55 -64.80 -65.83
C ASN A 69 -19.20 -66.16 -66.10
N PHE A 70 -20.37 -66.45 -65.53
CA PHE A 70 -21.13 -67.67 -65.83
C PHE A 70 -21.63 -67.67 -67.29
N LEU A 71 -22.12 -66.52 -67.76
CA LEU A 71 -22.54 -66.31 -69.15
C LEU A 71 -21.34 -66.23 -70.12
N ALA A 72 -20.22 -65.65 -69.70
CA ALA A 72 -18.99 -65.60 -70.50
C ALA A 72 -18.23 -66.95 -70.52
N GLN A 73 -18.34 -67.78 -69.46
CA GLN A 73 -17.82 -69.14 -69.43
C GLN A 73 -18.63 -70.10 -70.30
N GLU A 74 -19.89 -69.77 -70.63
CA GLU A 74 -20.64 -70.44 -71.68
C GLU A 74 -20.04 -70.20 -73.09
N ASP A 75 -19.24 -69.13 -73.27
CA ASP A 75 -18.68 -68.73 -74.58
C ASP A 75 -17.13 -68.78 -74.66
N ILE A 76 -16.42 -68.99 -73.55
CA ILE A 76 -14.94 -68.98 -73.51
C ILE A 76 -14.42 -70.14 -72.66
N VAL A 77 -14.71 -71.38 -73.09
CA VAL A 77 -13.72 -72.45 -72.91
C VAL A 77 -12.62 -72.18 -73.92
N GLN A 78 -11.65 -71.32 -73.57
CA GLN A 78 -10.23 -71.40 -73.96
C GLN A 78 -9.52 -70.04 -73.83
N GLY A 79 -8.53 -69.99 -72.93
CA GLY A 79 -7.25 -69.38 -73.27
C GLY A 79 -7.01 -67.96 -72.81
N LEU A 80 -6.67 -67.79 -71.53
CA LEU A 80 -5.63 -66.84 -71.10
C LEU A 80 -5.17 -67.23 -69.70
N ASP A 81 -3.85 -67.40 -69.54
CA ASP A 81 -3.20 -67.96 -68.35
C ASP A 81 -3.53 -67.15 -67.08
N PRO A 82 -4.43 -67.65 -66.19
CA PRO A 82 -4.98 -66.89 -65.06
C PRO A 82 -3.97 -66.66 -63.94
N LEU A 83 -2.91 -67.47 -63.91
CA LEU A 83 -2.02 -67.63 -62.76
C LEU A 83 -1.12 -66.41 -62.54
N ALA A 84 -0.65 -65.76 -63.61
CA ALA A 84 0.23 -64.59 -63.50
C ALA A 84 -0.50 -63.30 -63.04
N SER A 85 -1.79 -63.17 -63.35
CA SER A 85 -2.64 -62.06 -62.91
C SER A 85 -3.01 -62.17 -61.43
N GLU A 86 -3.26 -63.40 -60.97
CA GLU A 86 -3.56 -63.70 -59.57
C GLU A 86 -2.35 -63.46 -58.64
N ASP A 87 -1.15 -63.81 -59.09
CA ASP A 87 0.08 -63.63 -58.30
C ASP A 87 0.46 -62.16 -58.11
N THR A 88 0.32 -61.32 -59.14
CA THR A 88 0.56 -59.88 -59.02
C THR A 88 -0.50 -59.18 -58.15
N SER A 89 -1.75 -59.66 -58.21
CA SER A 89 -2.84 -59.22 -57.32
C SER A 89 -2.56 -59.58 -55.86
N ARG A 90 -2.15 -60.82 -55.59
CA ARG A 90 -1.74 -61.27 -54.24
C ARG A 90 -0.59 -60.45 -53.69
N GLN A 91 0.44 -60.17 -54.50
CA GLN A 91 1.56 -59.32 -54.09
C GLN A 91 1.12 -57.90 -53.73
N LYS A 92 0.26 -57.27 -54.53
CA LYS A 92 -0.30 -55.94 -54.21
C LYS A 92 -1.14 -55.95 -52.93
N ALA A 93 -1.93 -57.00 -52.70
CA ALA A 93 -2.72 -57.15 -51.48
C ALA A 93 -1.84 -57.36 -50.22
N ILE A 94 -0.69 -58.04 -50.36
CA ILE A 94 0.29 -58.19 -49.28
C ILE A 94 0.95 -56.84 -48.98
N ALA A 95 1.41 -56.11 -50.00
CA ALA A 95 2.01 -54.78 -49.83
C ALA A 95 1.02 -53.78 -49.18
N ALA A 96 -0.24 -53.78 -49.61
CA ALA A 96 -1.28 -52.94 -49.00
C ALA A 96 -1.56 -53.32 -47.54
N LYS A 97 -1.50 -54.62 -47.19
CA LYS A 97 -1.61 -55.07 -45.78
C LYS A 97 -0.43 -54.63 -44.93
N GLU A 98 0.78 -54.61 -45.48
CA GLU A 98 1.96 -54.10 -44.78
C GLU A 98 1.88 -52.60 -44.57
N GLN A 99 1.51 -51.82 -45.59
CA GLN A 99 1.26 -50.39 -45.46
C GLN A 99 0.15 -50.08 -44.45
N TRP A 100 -0.93 -50.86 -44.43
CA TRP A 100 -1.99 -50.70 -43.43
C TRP A 100 -1.50 -50.99 -42.00
N LYS A 101 -0.64 -51.99 -41.83
CA LYS A 101 -0.05 -52.31 -40.53
C LYS A 101 0.89 -51.20 -40.05
N GLU A 102 1.73 -50.68 -40.92
CA GLU A 102 2.64 -49.56 -40.62
C GLU A 102 1.86 -48.29 -40.28
N LEU A 103 0.82 -47.96 -41.06
CA LEU A 103 -0.06 -46.84 -40.76
C LEU A 103 -0.79 -47.00 -39.42
N LYS A 104 -1.24 -48.22 -39.10
CA LYS A 104 -1.89 -48.51 -37.82
C LYS A 104 -0.91 -48.38 -36.65
N ALA A 105 0.35 -48.83 -36.82
CA ALA A 105 1.38 -48.70 -35.80
C ALA A 105 1.74 -47.23 -35.55
N THR A 106 2.02 -46.46 -36.60
CA THR A 106 2.32 -45.02 -36.49
C THR A 106 1.17 -44.23 -35.88
N TYR A 107 -0.08 -44.54 -36.25
CA TYR A 107 -1.26 -43.93 -35.62
C TYR A 107 -1.31 -44.23 -34.11
N GLN A 108 -1.08 -45.49 -33.72
CA GLN A 108 -1.08 -45.90 -32.32
C GLN A 108 0.01 -45.18 -31.52
N GLU A 109 1.23 -45.09 -32.07
CA GLU A 109 2.34 -44.34 -31.47
C GLU A 109 2.00 -42.86 -31.27
N HIS A 110 1.38 -42.21 -32.26
CA HIS A 110 0.96 -40.82 -32.15
C HIS A 110 -0.13 -40.62 -31.09
N VAL A 111 -1.11 -41.52 -31.01
CA VAL A 111 -2.14 -41.46 -29.97
C VAL A 111 -1.52 -41.61 -28.59
N GLU A 112 -0.59 -42.55 -28.40
CA GLU A 112 0.11 -42.74 -27.13
C GLU A 112 0.98 -41.53 -26.77
N ALA A 113 1.69 -40.94 -27.74
CA ALA A 113 2.46 -39.72 -27.55
C ALA A 113 1.58 -38.53 -27.14
N ILE A 114 0.42 -38.35 -27.78
CA ILE A 114 -0.54 -37.29 -27.43
C ILE A 114 -1.13 -37.55 -26.03
N THR A 115 -1.50 -38.79 -25.73
CA THR A 115 -2.13 -39.14 -24.45
C THR A 115 -1.15 -38.92 -23.29
N THR A 116 0.11 -39.31 -23.45
CA THR A 116 1.15 -39.08 -22.45
C THR A 116 1.47 -37.60 -22.28
N ALA A 117 1.58 -36.84 -23.38
CA ALA A 117 1.78 -35.39 -23.33
C ALA A 117 0.61 -34.68 -22.62
N LEU A 118 -0.64 -35.05 -22.94
CA LEU A 118 -1.85 -34.50 -22.32
C LEU A 118 -1.88 -34.77 -20.81
N THR A 119 -1.58 -36.01 -20.42
CA THR A 119 -1.52 -36.43 -19.00
C THR A 119 -0.49 -35.63 -18.21
N GLN A 120 0.60 -35.21 -18.85
CA GLN A 120 1.63 -34.37 -18.21
C GLN A 120 1.31 -32.87 -18.25
N ALA A 121 0.61 -32.39 -19.29
CA ALA A 121 0.33 -30.97 -19.50
C ALA A 121 -0.85 -30.47 -18.66
N LEU A 122 -1.93 -31.26 -18.55
CA LEU A 122 -3.12 -30.91 -17.77
C LEU A 122 -2.81 -30.51 -16.31
N PRO A 123 -2.10 -31.30 -15.49
CA PRO A 123 -1.83 -30.93 -14.11
C PRO A 123 -0.96 -29.66 -14.00
N LYS A 124 -0.02 -29.46 -14.92
CA LYS A 124 0.80 -28.23 -14.96
C LYS A 124 -0.04 -26.99 -15.26
N MET A 125 -1.04 -27.12 -16.13
CA MET A 125 -1.99 -26.05 -16.42
C MET A 125 -2.85 -25.72 -15.21
N GLU A 126 -3.38 -26.73 -14.51
CA GLU A 126 -4.16 -26.53 -13.29
C GLU A 126 -3.33 -25.86 -12.19
N GLU A 127 -2.08 -26.28 -11.99
CA GLU A 127 -1.17 -25.65 -11.04
C GLU A 127 -0.88 -24.19 -11.40
N ALA A 128 -0.68 -23.89 -12.68
CA ALA A 128 -0.49 -22.53 -13.15
C ALA A 128 -1.74 -21.68 -12.87
N GLN A 129 -2.94 -22.20 -13.11
CA GLN A 129 -4.19 -21.52 -12.81
C GLN A 129 -4.38 -21.29 -11.30
N ARG A 130 -4.06 -22.28 -10.46
CA ARG A 130 -4.09 -22.12 -8.99
C ARG A 130 -3.12 -21.05 -8.54
N LYS A 131 -1.89 -21.05 -9.05
CA LYS A 131 -0.88 -20.01 -8.76
C LYS A 131 -1.34 -18.63 -9.22
N GLN A 132 -1.97 -18.54 -10.40
CA GLN A 132 -2.54 -17.28 -10.89
C GLN A 132 -3.64 -16.75 -9.95
N ALA A 133 -4.55 -17.60 -9.50
CA ALA A 133 -5.59 -17.21 -8.55
C ALA A 133 -4.99 -16.73 -7.21
N GLN A 134 -3.97 -17.43 -6.70
CA GLN A 134 -3.26 -17.03 -5.48
C GLN A 134 -2.54 -15.68 -5.63
N LEU A 135 -1.91 -15.43 -6.79
CA LEU A 135 -1.28 -14.16 -7.08
C LEU A 135 -2.30 -13.03 -7.17
N GLN A 136 -3.46 -13.27 -7.80
CA GLN A 136 -4.54 -12.29 -7.87
C GLN A 136 -5.05 -11.94 -6.47
N GLU A 137 -5.30 -12.94 -5.62
CA GLU A 137 -5.72 -12.70 -4.24
C GLU A 137 -4.67 -11.92 -3.45
N ALA A 138 -3.38 -12.26 -3.60
CA ALA A 138 -2.30 -11.54 -2.94
C ALA A 138 -2.19 -10.08 -3.39
N LEU A 139 -2.43 -9.80 -4.68
CA LEU A 139 -2.48 -8.44 -5.22
C LEU A 139 -3.68 -7.66 -4.64
N ASP A 140 -4.86 -8.27 -4.59
CA ASP A 140 -6.05 -7.64 -4.02
C ASP A 140 -5.83 -7.31 -2.53
N GLN A 141 -5.21 -8.23 -1.77
CA GLN A 141 -4.85 -8.00 -0.37
C GLN A 141 -3.81 -6.88 -0.21
N LEU A 142 -2.80 -6.82 -1.08
CA LEU A 142 -1.81 -5.73 -1.06
C LEU A 142 -2.45 -4.38 -1.38
N GLN A 143 -3.32 -4.33 -2.38
CA GLN A 143 -4.05 -3.12 -2.75
C GLN A 143 -4.96 -2.66 -1.61
N ALA A 144 -5.67 -3.58 -0.95
CA ALA A 144 -6.47 -3.27 0.24
C ALA A 144 -5.61 -2.71 1.38
N LYS A 145 -4.46 -3.35 1.68
CA LYS A 145 -3.51 -2.85 2.69
C LYS A 145 -2.96 -1.46 2.35
N LYS A 146 -2.65 -1.21 1.08
CA LYS A 146 -2.19 0.10 0.57
C LYS A 146 -3.25 1.18 0.80
N GLN A 147 -4.53 0.90 0.50
CA GLN A 147 -5.62 1.84 0.76
C GLN A 147 -5.77 2.16 2.25
N VAL A 148 -5.82 1.13 3.10
CA VAL A 148 -5.92 1.31 4.55
C VAL A 148 -4.73 2.10 5.11
N ALA A 149 -3.50 1.84 4.62
CA ALA A 149 -2.32 2.59 5.02
C ALA A 149 -2.40 4.07 4.60
N MET A 150 -2.87 4.36 3.37
CA MET A 150 -3.08 5.73 2.91
C MET A 150 -4.15 6.46 3.73
N GLU A 151 -5.24 5.80 4.10
CA GLU A 151 -6.27 6.38 4.96
C GLU A 151 -5.75 6.68 6.37
N LYS A 152 -4.99 5.76 6.96
CA LYS A 152 -4.33 5.96 8.26
C LYS A 152 -3.36 7.14 8.22
N LEU A 153 -2.56 7.26 7.15
CA LEU A 153 -1.66 8.39 6.96
C LEU A 153 -2.42 9.72 6.89
N ARG A 154 -3.49 9.79 6.09
CA ARG A 154 -4.34 10.99 5.99
C ARG A 154 -4.97 11.34 7.34
N ALA A 155 -5.45 10.35 8.09
CA ALA A 155 -6.03 10.56 9.41
C ALA A 155 -4.99 11.10 10.42
N ALA A 156 -3.80 10.49 10.46
CA ALA A 156 -2.70 10.95 11.30
C ALA A 156 -2.27 12.39 10.93
N GLN A 157 -2.20 12.72 9.64
CA GLN A 157 -1.89 14.07 9.17
C GLN A 157 -2.93 15.08 9.62
N LYS A 158 -4.23 14.78 9.48
CA LYS A 158 -5.31 15.65 9.96
C LYS A 158 -5.26 15.84 11.48
N GLN A 159 -5.01 14.78 12.23
CA GLN A 159 -4.86 14.85 13.68
C GLN A 159 -3.66 15.72 14.08
N TRP A 160 -2.53 15.58 13.40
CA TRP A 160 -1.36 16.41 13.63
C TRP A 160 -1.64 17.88 13.33
N GLN A 161 -2.29 18.19 12.21
CA GLN A 161 -2.70 19.56 11.86
C GLN A 161 -3.60 20.17 12.92
N LEU A 162 -4.63 19.45 13.34
CA LEU A 162 -5.56 19.90 14.39
C LEU A 162 -4.85 20.13 15.73
N GLN A 163 -3.86 19.30 16.07
CA GLN A 163 -3.04 19.54 17.26
C GLN A 163 -2.16 20.79 17.13
N GLN A 164 -1.62 21.06 15.94
CA GLN A 164 -0.85 22.29 15.71
C GLN A 164 -1.74 23.52 15.81
N GLU A 165 -2.92 23.49 15.19
CA GLU A 165 -3.90 24.58 15.29
C GLU A 165 -4.31 24.86 16.73
N LYS A 166 -4.61 23.82 17.52
CA LYS A 166 -4.92 23.97 18.95
C LYS A 166 -3.78 24.59 19.74
N ARG A 167 -2.53 24.19 19.48
CA ARG A 167 -1.36 24.80 20.12
C ARG A 167 -1.24 26.28 19.74
N LEU A 168 -1.42 26.62 18.46
CA LEU A 168 -1.38 28.00 18.00
C LEU A 168 -2.50 28.85 18.61
N GLN A 169 -3.71 28.32 18.70
CA GLN A 169 -4.85 28.97 19.36
C GLN A 169 -4.55 29.23 20.85
N HIS A 170 -4.11 28.21 21.58
CA HIS A 170 -3.72 28.36 22.97
C HIS A 170 -2.60 29.39 23.17
N MET A 171 -1.58 29.38 22.29
CA MET A 171 -0.52 30.39 22.33
C MET A 171 -1.05 31.81 22.07
N ALA A 172 -2.02 31.96 21.16
CA ALA A 172 -2.64 33.24 20.87
C ALA A 172 -3.48 33.73 22.08
N GLU A 173 -4.25 32.86 22.71
CA GLU A 173 -5.04 33.14 23.93
C GLU A 173 -4.13 33.60 25.08
N VAL A 174 -3.10 32.82 25.41
CA VAL A 174 -2.12 33.18 26.44
C VAL A 174 -1.44 34.52 26.12
N SER A 175 -1.11 34.77 24.84
CA SER A 175 -0.52 36.05 24.45
C SER A 175 -1.47 37.24 24.59
N ALA A 176 -2.78 37.02 24.43
CA ALA A 176 -3.79 38.05 24.62
C ALA A 176 -3.98 38.34 26.11
N GLU A 177 -4.09 37.31 26.94
CA GLU A 177 -4.18 37.46 28.40
C GLU A 177 -2.97 38.19 28.98
N VAL A 178 -1.76 37.86 28.53
CA VAL A 178 -0.53 38.54 28.98
C VAL A 178 -0.54 40.01 28.58
N ARG A 179 -1.01 40.33 27.37
CA ARG A 179 -1.15 41.73 26.93
C ARG A 179 -2.17 42.48 27.78
N GLU A 180 -3.32 41.88 28.04
CA GLU A 180 -4.37 42.47 28.88
C GLU A 180 -3.86 42.74 30.31
N ARG A 181 -3.22 41.75 30.94
CA ARG A 181 -2.60 41.93 32.27
C ARG A 181 -1.55 43.02 32.27
N LYS A 182 -0.69 43.05 31.24
CA LYS A 182 0.32 44.11 31.09
C LYS A 182 -0.33 45.48 31.00
N THR A 183 -1.38 45.63 30.19
CA THR A 183 -2.11 46.90 30.07
C THR A 183 -2.80 47.29 31.38
N GLY A 184 -3.39 46.34 32.12
CA GLY A 184 -3.99 46.60 33.43
C GLY A 184 -2.97 47.09 34.44
N ILE A 185 -1.81 46.41 34.56
CA ILE A 185 -0.72 46.82 35.44
C ILE A 185 -0.18 48.21 35.05
N GLN A 186 -0.06 48.51 33.75
CA GLN A 186 0.37 49.82 33.29
C GLN A 186 -0.62 50.93 33.70
N GLN A 187 -1.92 50.69 33.55
CA GLN A 187 -2.96 51.64 33.98
C GLN A 187 -2.95 51.85 35.50
N GLU A 188 -2.79 50.81 36.29
CA GLU A 188 -2.67 50.91 37.75
C GLU A 188 -1.43 51.71 38.16
N LEU A 189 -0.29 51.49 37.50
CA LEU A 189 0.94 52.22 37.75
C LEU A 189 0.80 53.70 37.40
N GLU A 190 0.14 54.03 36.28
CA GLU A 190 -0.18 55.41 35.91
C GLU A 190 -1.08 56.08 36.96
N ARG A 191 -2.10 55.36 37.47
CA ARG A 191 -2.98 55.85 38.53
C ARG A 191 -2.20 56.14 39.82
N LEU A 192 -1.37 55.19 40.27
CA LEU A 192 -0.53 55.36 41.45
C LEU A 192 0.46 56.52 41.30
N ASN A 193 1.04 56.72 40.11
CA ASN A 193 1.91 57.86 39.85
C ASN A 193 1.17 59.20 39.94
N GLN A 194 -0.07 59.28 39.46
CA GLN A 194 -0.91 60.46 39.61
C GLN A 194 -1.22 60.72 41.09
N GLU A 195 -1.64 59.70 41.84
CA GLU A 195 -1.88 59.78 43.29
C GLU A 195 -0.63 60.26 44.04
N LEU A 196 0.54 59.68 43.77
CA LEU A 196 1.82 60.12 44.33
C LEU A 196 2.15 61.57 43.98
N GLY A 197 1.85 62.00 42.76
CA GLY A 197 2.00 63.40 42.34
C GLY A 197 1.13 64.34 43.18
N THR A 198 -0.13 63.98 43.42
CA THR A 198 -1.02 64.79 44.27
C THR A 198 -0.57 64.84 45.73
N LEU A 199 -0.13 63.70 46.29
CA LEU A 199 0.39 63.65 47.67
C LEU A 199 1.66 64.48 47.83
N LYS A 200 2.56 64.47 46.84
CA LYS A 200 3.76 65.33 46.84
C LYS A 200 3.38 66.80 46.86
N GLN A 201 2.44 67.23 46.02
CA GLN A 201 1.96 68.61 46.01
C GLN A 201 1.33 69.01 47.35
N GLN A 202 0.54 68.13 47.96
CA GLN A 202 -0.01 68.37 49.30
C GLN A 202 1.08 68.51 50.36
N ALA A 203 2.09 67.63 50.34
CA ALA A 203 3.23 67.70 51.25
C ALA A 203 4.02 69.01 51.07
N GLU A 204 4.22 69.48 49.83
CA GLU A 204 4.83 70.77 49.54
C GLU A 204 3.98 71.93 50.09
N GLN A 205 2.67 71.91 49.88
CA GLN A 205 1.75 72.93 50.41
C GLN A 205 1.76 73.00 51.95
N GLU A 206 1.75 71.85 52.63
CA GLU A 206 1.83 71.80 54.09
C GLU A 206 3.21 72.28 54.59
N ARG A 207 4.29 71.96 53.87
CA ARG A 207 5.63 72.48 54.18
C ARG A 207 5.68 74.01 54.05
N ASP A 208 5.12 74.56 52.98
CA ASP A 208 5.02 76.02 52.78
C ASP A 208 4.20 76.69 53.88
N LYS A 209 3.07 76.10 54.28
CA LYS A 209 2.27 76.57 55.42
C LYS A 209 3.10 76.57 56.69
N LEU A 210 3.80 75.48 56.99
CA LEU A 210 4.64 75.36 58.17
C LEU A 210 5.76 76.41 58.18
N GLN A 211 6.40 76.66 57.04
CA GLN A 211 7.39 77.74 56.89
C GLN A 211 6.78 79.12 57.18
N ARG A 212 5.59 79.43 56.67
CA ARG A 212 4.89 80.69 56.98
C ARG A 212 4.60 80.83 58.46
N HIS A 213 4.17 79.76 59.13
CA HIS A 213 3.90 79.77 60.57
C HIS A 213 5.20 80.01 61.35
N GLN A 214 6.30 79.38 60.92
CA GLN A 214 7.63 79.61 61.51
C GLN A 214 8.07 81.08 61.37
N THR A 215 7.90 81.69 60.19
CA THR A 215 8.19 83.12 59.97
C THR A 215 7.31 84.03 60.83
N PHE A 216 6.02 83.69 60.97
CA PHE A 216 5.10 84.46 61.82
C PHE A 216 5.51 84.40 63.30
N LEU A 217 5.89 83.22 63.80
CA LEU A 217 6.42 83.07 65.15
C LEU A 217 7.68 83.92 65.36
N GLN A 218 8.62 83.90 64.40
CA GLN A 218 9.83 84.74 64.45
C GLN A 218 9.50 86.24 64.54
N LEU A 219 8.52 86.71 63.76
CA LEU A 219 8.06 88.10 63.80
C LEU A 219 7.47 88.46 65.17
N LEU A 220 6.60 87.60 65.73
CA LEU A 220 6.01 87.82 67.06
C LEU A 220 7.09 87.95 68.14
N TYR A 221 8.08 87.05 68.16
CA TYR A 221 9.19 87.12 69.11
C TYR A 221 10.00 88.41 68.97
N THR A 222 10.21 88.88 67.73
CA THR A 222 10.90 90.14 67.45
C THR A 222 10.13 91.34 68.01
N LEU A 223 8.79 91.37 67.83
CA LEU A 223 7.92 92.42 68.35
C LEU A 223 7.81 92.40 69.88
N GLU A 224 7.90 91.23 70.52
CA GLU A 224 7.87 91.06 71.97
C GLU A 224 9.21 91.44 72.65
N GLY A 225 10.25 91.80 71.86
CA GLY A 225 11.55 92.26 72.37
C GLY A 225 12.44 91.15 72.95
N LYS A 226 12.10 89.88 72.71
CA LYS A 226 12.89 88.71 73.15
C LYS A 226 13.78 88.24 72.01
N LEU A 227 15.05 88.65 72.04
CA LEU A 227 16.04 88.15 71.09
C LEU A 227 16.39 86.68 71.43
N GLN A 228 16.19 85.81 70.44
CA GLN A 228 16.71 84.44 70.24
C GLN A 228 15.83 83.26 70.70
N PHE A 229 15.53 82.40 69.71
CA PHE A 229 15.68 80.95 69.87
C PHE A 229 16.64 80.43 68.79
N PRO A 230 17.52 79.46 69.10
CA PRO A 230 18.40 78.83 68.13
C PRO A 230 17.60 77.92 67.20
N GLU A 231 18.12 77.76 65.98
CA GLU A 231 17.76 76.68 65.07
C GLU A 231 17.54 75.37 65.82
N ALA A 232 16.32 74.83 65.73
CA ALA A 232 16.20 73.39 65.68
C ALA A 232 16.76 73.00 64.31
N GLU A 233 18.05 72.67 64.27
CA GLU A 233 18.61 71.76 63.27
C GLU A 233 17.60 70.64 63.08
N LEU A 234 16.91 70.64 61.96
CA LEU A 234 16.14 69.50 61.50
C LEU A 234 17.17 68.53 60.91
N PRO A 235 17.47 67.39 61.55
CA PRO A 235 18.28 66.35 60.93
C PRO A 235 17.37 65.55 59.99
N TRP A 236 16.88 66.20 58.92
CA TRP A 236 16.25 65.51 57.79
C TRP A 236 17.23 65.25 56.64
N HIS A 237 18.51 65.09 56.99
CA HIS A 237 19.39 64.18 56.28
C HIS A 237 19.45 62.85 57.06
N SER A 238 18.30 62.19 57.22
CA SER A 238 18.33 60.74 57.38
C SER A 238 18.41 60.18 55.98
N ASP A 239 19.53 59.53 55.72
CA ASP A 239 19.83 58.75 54.53
C ASP A 239 18.59 57.99 54.01
N LEU A 240 17.95 58.54 52.97
CA LEU A 240 17.36 57.68 51.96
C LEU A 240 18.55 57.10 51.22
N GLY A 241 19.03 55.97 51.73
CA GLY A 241 20.11 55.22 51.15
C GLY A 241 19.91 55.15 49.64
N GLU A 242 20.91 55.65 48.92
CA GLU A 242 21.13 55.30 47.53
C GLU A 242 21.21 53.76 47.48
N ALA A 243 20.07 53.12 47.25
CA ALA A 243 20.03 51.76 46.78
C ALA A 243 20.61 51.79 45.36
N LYS A 244 21.93 51.64 45.29
CA LYS A 244 22.66 51.29 44.07
C LYS A 244 21.85 50.27 43.27
N PRO A 245 21.61 50.48 41.96
CA PRO A 245 21.09 49.44 41.11
C PRO A 245 22.25 48.53 40.72
N GLN A 246 22.62 47.58 41.58
CA GLN A 246 23.65 46.59 41.24
C GLN A 246 23.54 45.35 42.11
N GLN A 247 22.62 44.46 41.75
CA GLN A 247 22.99 43.08 41.42
C GLN A 247 21.93 42.47 40.51
N ARG A 248 22.27 42.52 39.23
CA ARG A 248 21.73 41.78 38.11
C ARG A 248 21.71 40.29 38.47
N THR A 249 20.58 39.77 38.94
CA THR A 249 20.31 38.34 38.86
C THR A 249 20.05 38.04 37.39
N GLN A 250 21.07 37.54 36.69
CA GLN A 250 20.84 36.87 35.42
C GLN A 250 20.09 35.56 35.70
N PRO A 251 19.12 35.18 34.83
CA PRO A 251 18.61 33.83 34.83
C PRO A 251 19.72 32.88 34.38
N GLN A 252 20.07 31.94 35.25
CA GLN A 252 20.98 30.85 34.93
C GLN A 252 20.24 29.86 34.03
N GLU A 253 20.37 30.07 32.71
CA GLU A 253 20.08 29.04 31.73
C GLU A 253 21.36 28.29 31.36
N GLN A 254 21.30 26.98 31.62
CA GLN A 254 21.85 25.88 30.83
C GLN A 254 23.36 25.60 30.91
N ASN A 255 23.67 24.44 31.50
CA ASN A 255 24.48 23.40 30.86
C ASN A 255 24.18 22.05 31.52
N THR A 256 23.17 21.35 30.98
CA THR A 256 23.08 19.90 31.03
C THR A 256 23.55 19.41 29.68
N GLY A 257 24.78 18.90 29.61
CA GLY A 257 25.33 18.33 28.38
C GLY A 257 26.85 18.38 28.33
N ASP A 258 27.52 17.39 28.92
CA ASP A 258 28.41 16.48 28.17
C ASP A 258 29.30 15.66 29.11
N THR A 259 29.00 14.37 29.23
CA THR A 259 30.00 13.32 29.42
C THR A 259 29.68 12.18 28.44
N MET A 260 30.16 12.33 27.21
CA MET A 260 30.39 11.19 26.32
C MET A 260 31.73 10.53 26.66
N GLY A 261 31.74 9.19 26.65
CA GLY A 261 32.94 8.35 26.77
C GLY A 261 32.70 7.16 27.71
N ARG A 262 31.98 6.11 27.32
CA ARG A 262 32.38 4.99 26.44
C ARG A 262 33.26 3.94 27.15
N ASP A 263 32.71 2.71 27.12
CA ASP A 263 33.29 1.36 27.20
C ASP A 263 33.77 0.76 28.52
N GLY A 264 33.32 -0.49 28.73
CA GLY A 264 33.89 -1.42 29.71
C GLY A 264 32.88 -2.48 30.16
N GLY A 265 32.60 -3.47 29.30
CA GLY A 265 31.58 -4.48 29.53
C GLY A 265 31.86 -5.41 30.71
N VAL A 266 30.79 -6.04 31.22
CA VAL A 266 30.87 -7.30 31.95
C VAL A 266 29.76 -8.22 31.46
N SER A 267 30.25 -9.27 30.82
CA SER A 267 29.62 -10.52 30.48
C SER A 267 28.91 -11.15 31.69
N SER A 268 27.71 -11.67 31.50
CA SER A 268 27.23 -12.87 32.19
C SER A 268 26.21 -13.59 31.33
N LYS A 269 26.70 -14.65 30.71
CA LYS A 269 25.93 -15.78 30.18
C LYS A 269 25.07 -16.44 31.27
N LEU A 270 24.20 -17.34 30.80
CA LEU A 270 23.46 -18.42 31.50
C LEU A 270 22.03 -18.02 31.91
N ASN A 271 20.99 -18.78 31.60
CA ASN A 271 20.87 -20.03 30.85
C ASN A 271 19.38 -20.28 30.53
N GLU A 272 19.15 -20.97 29.43
CA GLU A 272 18.15 -22.05 29.27
C GLU A 272 16.64 -21.82 29.48
N LYS A 273 15.93 -22.06 28.36
CA LYS A 273 14.98 -23.17 28.20
C LYS A 273 13.56 -22.99 28.75
N TRP A 274 12.64 -22.66 27.84
CA TRP A 274 11.29 -23.24 27.86
C TRP A 274 10.91 -23.70 26.45
N ASP A 275 11.00 -25.01 26.27
CA ASP A 275 10.37 -25.79 25.22
C ASP A 275 8.84 -25.69 25.35
N ARG A 276 8.17 -25.59 24.19
CA ARG A 276 7.15 -26.50 23.62
C ARG A 276 5.99 -26.97 24.54
N TRP A 277 4.83 -27.19 23.88
CA TRP A 277 3.55 -27.81 24.32
C TRP A 277 2.52 -26.79 24.86
N ALA A 278 1.23 -26.78 24.49
CA ALA A 278 0.41 -27.60 23.58
C ALA A 278 -0.96 -26.91 23.36
N GLY A 279 -1.59 -27.21 22.21
CA GLY A 279 -3.03 -27.48 22.05
C GLY A 279 -4.08 -26.46 22.55
N ARG A 280 -4.76 -25.82 21.59
CA ARG A 280 -6.22 -25.90 21.46
C ARG A 280 -6.62 -25.61 20.02
#